data_AF-A0A445CKK5-F1
#
_entry.id   AF-A0A445CKK5-F1
#
_cell.length_a   1.000
_cell.length_b   1.000
_cell.length_c   1.000
_cell.angle_alpha   90.00
_cell.angle_beta   90.00
_cell.angle_gamma   90.00
#
_symmetry.space_group_name_H-M   'P 1'
#
loop_
_entity.id
_entity.type
_entity.pdbx_description
1 polymer ?
#
loop_
_entity_poly.entity_id
_entity_poly.type
_entity_poly.pdbx_seq_one_letter_code
_entity_poly.pdbx_strand_id
1 'polypeptide(L)'
;MMIIFASVSSFSFYIYPWMYLFYLFLSLLSCYRSIIDILFAIDFALEHQSGYPLTMAGLIEGLPDAVAIRCLARVPFYLHPKLEVVCRSWQAAVRSPELFKARQEVGSSEELLCVCAFDPENVWQLYDPQRDLWITLPVLPSKIRHLSHFGAVSTAGKLFVIGGGSDAVDPLTGDQDGCFATDEVWSYDPVVRQWAPRASMLVPRSMFACCVLNGKIVVAGGFTSCRKSISQAEMYDPEKDVWIPMADLHRTHNSACSGVVIGGKVHVLHKDMSTVQVLDNAGPGWIVEECGWLQGPMAVVQDALYVISHGFIFKQDKEGRKVVGSASEFRRRIGFAMIGVVDDLYVIGGFIGPDRWDWDIKPLSDVDILTLGSERPNWRQAAPMTRCRGTILGCTLLRI
;
A
#
# COMPACT_ATOMS: atom_id res chain seq x y z
N MET A 1 -33.61 45.29 -19.34
CA MET A 1 -34.16 46.66 -19.40
C MET A 1 -34.63 47.06 -18.01
N MET A 2 -33.77 47.66 -17.19
CA MET A 2 -34.04 48.83 -16.34
C MET A 2 -32.79 49.09 -15.48
N ILE A 3 -32.23 50.27 -15.71
CA ILE A 3 -31.12 50.88 -14.98
C ILE A 3 -31.72 51.66 -13.82
N ILE A 4 -31.16 51.53 -12.61
CA ILE A 4 -31.20 52.61 -11.61
C ILE A 4 -29.79 52.75 -11.04
N PHE A 5 -29.20 53.92 -11.30
CA PHE A 5 -27.97 54.41 -10.69
C PHE A 5 -28.20 54.71 -9.21
N ALA A 6 -27.29 54.26 -8.34
CA ALA A 6 -27.08 54.86 -7.02
C ALA A 6 -25.59 55.16 -6.83
N SER A 7 -25.33 56.42 -6.50
CA SER A 7 -24.05 57.10 -6.31
C SER A 7 -23.10 56.37 -5.36
N VAL A 8 -21.87 56.09 -5.83
CA VAL A 8 -20.75 55.63 -4.99
C VAL A 8 -19.97 56.84 -4.51
N SER A 9 -20.15 57.22 -3.25
CA SER A 9 -19.21 58.06 -2.52
C SER A 9 -18.19 57.19 -1.79
N SER A 10 -16.94 57.29 -2.24
CA SER A 10 -15.70 57.19 -1.48
C SER A 10 -15.64 56.21 -0.30
N PHE A 11 -15.33 54.95 -0.58
CA PHE A 11 -14.53 54.12 0.34
C PHE A 11 -13.52 53.32 -0.47
N SER A 12 -12.25 53.70 -0.33
CA SER A 12 -11.11 52.98 -0.89
C SER A 12 -10.94 51.69 -0.09
N PHE A 13 -11.52 50.59 -0.57
CA PHE A 13 -11.12 49.26 -0.15
C PHE A 13 -10.00 48.79 -1.09
N TYR A 14 -8.76 48.87 -0.62
CA TYR A 14 -7.66 48.07 -1.15
C TYR A 14 -7.97 46.60 -0.87
N ILE A 15 -8.79 45.99 -1.72
CA ILE A 15 -8.92 44.54 -1.76
C ILE A 15 -7.68 44.04 -2.50
N TYR A 16 -6.75 43.45 -1.74
CA TYR A 16 -5.58 42.80 -2.33
C TYR A 16 -6.02 41.83 -3.43
N PRO A 17 -5.50 41.94 -4.67
CA PRO A 17 -5.85 41.05 -5.79
C PRO A 17 -5.70 39.55 -5.45
N TRP A 18 -4.81 39.26 -4.51
CA TRP A 18 -4.50 37.93 -3.98
C TRP A 18 -5.67 37.28 -3.23
N MET A 19 -6.51 38.06 -2.54
CA MET A 19 -7.69 37.51 -1.86
C MET A 19 -8.75 37.03 -2.85
N TYR A 20 -8.95 37.75 -3.95
CA TYR A 20 -9.88 37.32 -5.01
C TYR A 20 -9.37 36.08 -5.74
N LEU A 21 -8.07 36.01 -6.02
CA LEU A 21 -7.43 34.80 -6.53
C LEU A 21 -7.53 33.63 -5.55
N PHE A 22 -7.36 33.86 -4.25
CA PHE A 22 -7.49 32.84 -3.21
C PHE A 22 -8.92 32.30 -3.09
N TYR A 23 -9.94 33.16 -3.19
CA TYR A 23 -11.34 32.75 -3.20
C TYR A 23 -11.74 32.05 -4.50
N LEU A 24 -11.20 32.47 -5.66
CA LEU A 24 -11.38 31.76 -6.93
C LEU A 24 -10.70 30.38 -6.89
N PHE A 25 -9.51 30.29 -6.29
CA PHE A 25 -8.75 29.06 -6.07
C PHE A 25 -9.50 28.09 -5.15
N LEU A 26 -10.12 28.60 -4.09
CA LEU A 26 -11.01 27.85 -3.19
C LEU A 26 -12.31 27.40 -3.87
N SER A 27 -12.90 28.19 -4.78
CA SER A 27 -14.12 27.77 -5.50
C SER A 27 -13.85 26.78 -6.63
N LEU A 28 -12.66 26.84 -7.24
CA LEU A 28 -12.25 25.97 -8.36
C LEU A 28 -11.65 24.63 -7.90
N LEU A 29 -11.35 24.48 -6.61
CA LEU A 29 -10.97 23.21 -5.96
C LEU A 29 -12.04 22.10 -6.07
N SER A 30 -13.25 22.42 -6.54
CA SER A 30 -14.30 21.43 -6.85
C SER A 30 -14.11 20.72 -8.21
N CYS A 31 -13.12 21.12 -9.02
CA CYS A 31 -12.91 20.55 -10.35
C CYS A 31 -11.44 20.13 -10.57
N TYR A 32 -11.15 18.83 -10.42
CA TYR A 32 -9.82 18.22 -10.55
C TYR A 32 -9.09 18.49 -11.88
N ARG A 33 -9.82 18.87 -12.95
CA ARG A 33 -9.22 19.23 -14.24
C ARG A 33 -8.61 20.63 -14.25
N SER A 34 -9.13 21.58 -13.45
CA SER A 34 -8.72 22.98 -13.55
C SER A 34 -7.46 23.33 -12.75
N ILE A 35 -7.05 22.53 -11.76
CA ILE A 35 -5.91 22.91 -10.90
C ILE A 35 -4.59 23.03 -11.68
N ILE A 36 -4.33 22.15 -12.63
CA ILE A 36 -3.11 22.23 -13.46
C ILE A 36 -3.17 23.45 -14.37
N ASP A 37 -4.30 23.67 -15.06
CA ASP A 37 -4.46 24.83 -15.94
C ASP A 37 -4.42 26.15 -15.17
N ILE A 38 -4.90 26.17 -13.92
CA ILE A 38 -4.81 27.33 -13.02
C ILE A 38 -3.37 27.52 -12.54
N LEU A 39 -2.65 26.46 -12.19
CA LEU A 39 -1.24 26.56 -11.80
C LEU A 39 -0.36 27.03 -12.97
N PHE A 40 -0.59 26.51 -14.18
CA PHE A 40 0.05 26.99 -15.40
C PHE A 40 -0.34 28.43 -15.73
N ALA A 41 -1.61 28.81 -15.55
CA ALA A 41 -2.07 30.17 -15.79
C ALA A 41 -1.50 31.17 -14.75
N ILE A 42 -1.27 30.74 -13.51
CA ILE A 42 -0.64 31.56 -12.47
C ILE A 42 0.85 31.78 -12.80
N ASP A 43 1.58 30.73 -13.19
CA ASP A 43 3.00 30.84 -13.58
C ASP A 43 3.16 31.70 -14.84
N PHE A 44 2.31 31.49 -15.85
CA PHE A 44 2.32 32.25 -17.11
C PHE A 44 1.88 33.71 -16.94
N ALA A 45 0.92 34.00 -16.05
CA ALA A 45 0.45 35.37 -15.80
C ALA A 45 1.46 36.22 -15.02
N LEU A 46 2.34 35.60 -14.23
CA LEU A 46 3.34 36.30 -13.43
C LEU A 46 4.63 36.61 -14.21
N GLU A 47 4.97 35.83 -15.25
CA GLU A 47 6.05 36.16 -16.20
C GLU A 47 5.85 37.51 -16.92
N HIS A 48 4.63 38.06 -16.95
CA HIS A 48 4.31 39.33 -17.61
C HIS A 48 4.29 40.56 -16.68
N GLN A 49 4.65 40.43 -15.38
CA GLN A 49 4.81 41.58 -14.47
C GLN A 49 6.27 41.79 -14.03
N SER A 50 6.86 42.83 -14.58
CA SER A 50 8.25 43.29 -14.44
C SER A 50 8.78 43.51 -13.01
N GLY A 51 10.07 43.23 -12.79
CA GLY A 51 10.99 44.22 -12.21
C GLY A 51 11.54 44.04 -10.78
N TYR A 52 11.66 42.82 -10.24
CA TYR A 52 12.26 42.59 -8.91
C TYR A 52 13.57 41.75 -8.95
N PRO A 53 14.50 41.92 -7.98
CA PRO A 53 15.81 41.26 -8.02
C PRO A 53 15.69 39.74 -7.89
N LEU A 54 16.37 39.03 -8.78
CA LEU A 54 16.47 37.56 -8.93
C LEU A 54 17.05 36.83 -7.71
N THR A 55 16.38 36.85 -6.54
CA THR A 55 16.90 36.16 -5.33
C THR A 55 15.89 35.35 -4.51
N MET A 56 14.64 35.17 -4.94
CA MET A 56 13.76 34.17 -4.32
C MET A 56 12.92 33.44 -5.38
N ALA A 57 13.53 32.46 -6.06
CA ALA A 57 12.79 31.51 -6.87
C ALA A 57 12.08 30.51 -5.94
N GLY A 58 10.92 30.91 -5.42
CA GLY A 58 10.00 30.01 -4.72
C GLY A 58 9.38 29.00 -5.68
N LEU A 59 8.82 27.91 -5.15
CA LEU A 59 8.17 26.86 -5.94
C LEU A 59 7.07 27.38 -6.85
N ILE A 60 6.21 28.26 -6.34
CA ILE A 60 5.19 28.97 -7.11
C ILE A 60 5.44 30.46 -6.86
N GLU A 61 5.59 31.24 -7.91
CA GLU A 61 5.89 32.66 -7.79
C GLU A 61 4.84 33.36 -6.91
N GLY A 62 5.32 34.11 -5.92
CA GLY A 62 4.45 34.83 -4.98
C GLY A 62 3.85 33.99 -3.84
N LEU A 63 4.13 32.69 -3.77
CA LEU A 63 3.72 31.84 -2.64
C LEU A 63 4.92 31.36 -1.83
N PRO A 64 4.81 31.30 -0.49
CA PRO A 64 5.79 30.58 0.33
C PRO A 64 5.81 29.10 -0.04
N ASP A 65 7.00 28.49 -0.06
CA ASP A 65 7.19 27.08 -0.44
C ASP A 65 6.31 26.10 0.36
N ALA A 66 6.09 26.35 1.64
CA ALA A 66 5.21 25.54 2.48
C ALA A 66 3.76 25.54 1.98
N VAL A 67 3.28 26.66 1.44
CA VAL A 67 1.94 26.77 0.85
C VAL A 67 1.93 26.09 -0.51
N ALA A 68 2.98 26.29 -1.32
CA ALA A 68 3.11 25.65 -2.62
C ALA A 68 3.09 24.11 -2.50
N ILE A 69 3.83 23.52 -1.55
CA ILE A 69 3.81 22.06 -1.28
C ILE A 69 2.40 21.59 -0.92
N ARG A 70 1.64 22.35 -0.12
CA ARG A 70 0.24 22.02 0.22
C ARG A 70 -0.70 22.12 -1.00
N CYS A 71 -0.42 22.98 -1.96
CA CYS A 71 -1.15 23.02 -3.22
C CYS A 71 -0.84 21.77 -4.06
N LEU A 72 0.45 21.45 -4.23
CA LEU A 72 0.89 20.24 -4.95
C LEU A 72 0.37 18.96 -4.28
N ALA A 73 0.25 18.92 -2.95
CA ALA A 73 -0.28 17.79 -2.21
C ALA A 73 -1.72 17.43 -2.61
N ARG A 74 -2.52 18.40 -3.07
CA ARG A 74 -3.91 18.15 -3.51
C ARG A 74 -3.99 17.61 -4.94
N VAL A 75 -2.90 17.64 -5.69
CA VAL A 75 -2.88 17.09 -7.05
C VAL A 75 -2.87 15.56 -6.97
N PRO A 76 -3.79 14.87 -7.66
CA PRO A 76 -3.82 13.41 -7.70
C PRO A 76 -2.51 12.80 -8.22
N PHE A 77 -2.15 11.64 -7.68
CA PHE A 77 -0.87 10.97 -7.92
C PHE A 77 -0.59 10.70 -9.41
N TYR A 78 -1.61 10.32 -10.19
CA TYR A 78 -1.46 10.07 -11.63
C TYR A 78 -0.98 11.29 -12.44
N LEU A 79 -1.13 12.51 -11.89
CA LEU A 79 -0.68 13.75 -12.52
C LEU A 79 0.70 14.19 -12.05
N HIS A 80 1.27 13.56 -11.01
CA HIS A 80 2.62 13.89 -10.52
C HIS A 80 3.69 13.84 -11.62
N PRO A 81 3.69 12.88 -12.56
CA PRO A 81 4.64 12.90 -13.68
C PRO A 81 4.57 14.17 -14.54
N LYS A 82 3.40 14.82 -14.62
CA LYS A 82 3.26 16.10 -15.33
C LYS A 82 3.81 17.27 -14.52
N LEU A 83 3.75 17.19 -13.19
CA LEU A 83 4.35 18.19 -12.31
C LEU A 83 5.89 18.14 -12.36
N GLU A 84 6.47 16.94 -12.46
CA GLU A 84 7.93 16.77 -12.52
C GLU A 84 8.59 17.41 -13.74
N VAL A 85 7.85 17.57 -14.85
CA VAL A 85 8.40 18.12 -16.10
C VAL A 85 8.29 19.64 -16.21
N VAL A 86 7.67 20.32 -15.23
CA VAL A 86 7.52 21.77 -15.22
C VAL A 86 8.89 22.45 -15.04
N CYS A 87 9.58 22.16 -13.94
CA CYS A 87 10.91 22.68 -13.67
C CYS A 87 11.65 21.85 -12.60
N ARG A 88 12.94 22.14 -12.38
CA ARG A 88 13.79 21.38 -11.43
C ARG A 88 13.33 21.49 -9.98
N SER A 89 12.81 22.65 -9.56
CA SER A 89 12.30 22.84 -8.20
C SER A 89 11.02 22.02 -7.97
N TRP A 90 10.11 22.00 -8.93
CA TRP A 90 8.90 21.16 -8.87
C TRP A 90 9.24 19.68 -8.85
N GLN A 91 10.18 19.24 -9.71
CA GLN A 91 10.66 17.87 -9.67
C GLN A 91 11.25 17.50 -8.31
N ALA A 92 12.06 18.38 -7.72
CA ALA A 92 12.64 18.16 -6.39
C ALA A 92 11.56 18.10 -5.31
N ALA A 93 10.56 18.97 -5.35
CA ALA A 93 9.45 18.99 -4.40
C ALA A 93 8.52 17.77 -4.54
N VAL A 94 8.24 17.31 -5.76
CA VAL A 94 7.41 16.13 -6.00
C VAL A 94 8.07 14.86 -5.48
N ARG A 95 9.40 14.78 -5.60
CA ARG A 95 10.20 13.64 -5.10
C ARG A 95 10.55 13.75 -3.63
N SER A 96 10.14 14.82 -2.97
CA SER A 96 10.52 15.10 -1.60
C SER A 96 9.58 14.36 -0.61
N PRO A 97 10.11 13.85 0.51
CA PRO A 97 9.27 13.24 1.54
C PRO A 97 8.31 14.23 2.19
N GLU A 98 8.57 15.54 2.08
CA GLU A 98 7.70 16.60 2.56
C GLU A 98 6.37 16.62 1.82
N LEU A 99 6.34 16.32 0.51
CA LEU A 99 5.08 16.24 -0.23
C LEU A 99 4.20 15.12 0.32
N PHE A 100 4.76 13.94 0.58
CA PHE A 100 4.03 12.82 1.16
C PHE A 100 3.44 13.18 2.54
N LYS A 101 4.23 13.82 3.41
CA LYS A 101 3.74 14.31 4.71
C LYS A 101 2.62 15.35 4.54
N ALA A 102 2.78 16.29 3.62
CA ALA A 102 1.77 17.30 3.33
C ALA A 102 0.47 16.68 2.80
N ARG A 103 0.54 15.62 2.00
CA ARG A 103 -0.64 14.86 1.53
C ARG A 103 -1.42 14.21 2.66
N GLN A 104 -0.70 13.61 3.61
CA GLN A 104 -1.30 13.07 4.83
C GLN A 104 -1.98 14.16 5.66
N GLU A 105 -1.34 15.32 5.85
CA GLU A 105 -1.89 16.44 6.61
C GLU A 105 -3.18 17.02 5.99
N VAL A 106 -3.24 17.13 4.66
CA VAL A 106 -4.40 17.70 3.97
C VAL A 106 -5.48 16.66 3.66
N GLY A 107 -5.26 15.39 4.00
CA GLY A 107 -6.21 14.30 3.76
C GLY A 107 -6.37 13.94 2.27
N SER A 108 -5.35 14.17 1.44
CA SER A 108 -5.37 13.87 0.00
C SER A 108 -4.62 12.59 -0.36
N SER A 109 -4.26 11.77 0.63
CA SER A 109 -3.59 10.50 0.38
C SER A 109 -4.47 9.53 -0.43
N GLU A 110 -3.86 8.89 -1.41
CA GLU A 110 -4.48 7.88 -2.25
C GLU A 110 -4.02 6.48 -1.81
N GLU A 111 -4.90 5.49 -1.93
CA GLU A 111 -4.61 4.11 -1.58
C GLU A 111 -4.61 3.26 -2.85
N LEU A 112 -3.44 2.70 -3.16
CA LEU A 112 -3.19 1.92 -4.36
C LEU A 112 -2.83 0.50 -3.95
N LEU A 113 -3.40 -0.48 -4.63
CA LEU A 113 -3.21 -1.89 -4.31
C LEU A 113 -1.96 -2.41 -5.03
N CYS A 114 -0.97 -2.90 -4.27
CA CYS A 114 0.21 -3.57 -4.82
C CYS A 114 0.00 -5.07 -4.80
N VAL A 115 0.15 -5.73 -5.95
CA VAL A 115 -0.01 -7.17 -6.11
C VAL A 115 1.17 -7.75 -6.85
N CYS A 116 1.70 -8.86 -6.34
CA CYS A 116 2.67 -9.70 -7.02
C CYS A 116 2.05 -11.05 -7.30
N ALA A 117 1.92 -11.44 -8.58
CA ALA A 117 1.42 -12.76 -8.95
C ALA A 117 2.54 -13.61 -9.58
N PHE A 118 2.46 -14.92 -9.36
CA PHE A 118 3.48 -15.88 -9.77
C PHE A 118 3.72 -15.93 -11.28
N ASP A 119 2.66 -16.05 -12.09
CA ASP A 119 2.75 -16.18 -13.55
C ASP A 119 2.71 -14.79 -14.24
N PRO A 120 3.62 -14.49 -15.19
CA PRO A 120 4.68 -15.37 -15.72
C PRO A 120 5.96 -15.45 -14.87
N GLU A 121 6.37 -14.37 -14.20
CA GLU A 121 7.65 -14.31 -13.46
C GLU A 121 7.58 -13.33 -12.27
N ASN A 122 6.72 -13.59 -11.28
CA ASN A 122 6.59 -12.77 -10.08
C ASN A 122 6.40 -11.27 -10.39
N VAL A 123 5.51 -10.98 -11.32
CA VAL A 123 5.29 -9.63 -11.84
C VAL A 123 4.52 -8.81 -10.80
N TRP A 124 5.07 -7.64 -10.48
CA TRP A 124 4.42 -6.65 -9.64
C TRP A 124 3.53 -5.72 -10.46
N GLN A 125 2.29 -5.55 -10.02
CA GLN A 125 1.37 -4.55 -10.56
C GLN A 125 0.75 -3.70 -9.44
N LEU A 126 0.50 -2.43 -9.76
CA LEU A 126 -0.18 -1.45 -8.93
C LEU A 126 -1.56 -1.19 -9.52
N TYR A 127 -2.60 -1.33 -8.72
CA TYR A 127 -3.97 -1.04 -9.10
C TYR A 127 -4.45 0.24 -8.45
N ASP A 128 -5.04 1.12 -9.27
CA ASP A 128 -5.71 2.34 -8.86
C ASP A 128 -7.22 2.10 -8.82
N PRO A 129 -7.84 1.97 -7.62
CA PRO A 129 -9.27 1.71 -7.50
C PRO A 129 -10.15 2.85 -8.00
N GLN A 130 -9.65 4.09 -8.04
CA GLN A 130 -10.44 5.23 -8.53
C GLN A 130 -10.54 5.26 -10.05
N ARG A 131 -9.50 4.77 -10.73
CA ARG A 131 -9.41 4.77 -12.19
C ARG A 131 -9.70 3.42 -12.81
N ASP A 132 -9.75 2.36 -12.00
CA ASP A 132 -9.89 0.98 -12.45
C ASP A 132 -8.79 0.59 -13.45
N LEU A 133 -7.54 0.95 -13.12
CA LEU A 133 -6.38 0.80 -13.98
C LEU A 133 -5.21 0.12 -13.27
N TRP A 134 -4.51 -0.73 -14.02
CA TRP A 134 -3.31 -1.43 -13.60
C TRP A 134 -2.05 -0.81 -14.22
N ILE A 135 -1.03 -0.62 -13.40
CA ILE A 135 0.31 -0.18 -13.79
C ILE A 135 1.29 -1.29 -13.45
N THR A 136 2.14 -1.69 -14.40
CA THR A 136 3.15 -2.72 -14.15
C THR A 136 4.43 -2.08 -13.61
N LEU A 137 4.97 -2.63 -12.52
CA LEU A 137 6.22 -2.16 -11.93
C LEU A 137 7.43 -2.75 -12.67
N PRO A 138 8.62 -2.14 -12.53
CA PRO A 138 9.87 -2.78 -12.92
C PRO A 138 10.06 -4.10 -12.17
N VAL A 139 10.77 -5.04 -12.81
CA VAL A 139 11.14 -6.33 -12.21
C VAL A 139 11.93 -6.09 -10.92
N LEU A 140 11.59 -6.82 -9.86
CA LEU A 140 12.30 -6.79 -8.59
C LEU A 140 13.74 -7.31 -8.80
N PRO A 141 14.79 -6.51 -8.54
CA PRO A 141 16.17 -6.90 -8.79
C PRO A 141 16.76 -7.79 -7.66
N SER A 142 16.05 -8.84 -7.26
CA SER A 142 16.56 -9.81 -6.26
C SER A 142 17.60 -10.75 -6.89
N LYS A 143 18.56 -11.21 -6.08
CA LYS A 143 19.50 -12.26 -6.50
C LYS A 143 18.82 -13.62 -6.64
N ILE A 144 17.71 -13.83 -5.93
CA ILE A 144 16.94 -15.08 -5.96
C ILE A 144 15.93 -15.00 -7.09
N ARG A 145 16.02 -15.98 -8.02
CA ARG A 145 15.02 -16.14 -9.06
C ARG A 145 13.74 -16.72 -8.48
N HIS A 146 12.59 -16.28 -8.98
CA HIS A 146 11.28 -16.73 -8.50
C HIS A 146 11.06 -16.54 -6.99
N LEU A 147 11.61 -15.45 -6.42
CA LEU A 147 11.46 -15.12 -5.00
C LEU A 147 10.01 -15.25 -4.52
N SER A 148 9.80 -16.06 -3.49
CA SER A 148 8.50 -16.39 -2.91
C SER A 148 8.58 -16.31 -1.38
N HIS A 149 7.44 -16.43 -0.70
CA HIS A 149 7.38 -16.47 0.78
C HIS A 149 8.02 -15.25 1.49
N PHE A 150 8.11 -14.13 0.77
CA PHE A 150 8.60 -12.85 1.25
C PHE A 150 7.49 -12.09 2.00
N GLY A 151 7.88 -11.14 2.83
CA GLY A 151 6.97 -10.14 3.38
C GLY A 151 6.78 -8.99 2.38
N ALA A 152 5.54 -8.56 2.19
CA ALA A 152 5.21 -7.37 1.42
C ALA A 152 4.40 -6.39 2.27
N VAL A 153 4.92 -5.18 2.47
CA VAL A 153 4.26 -4.14 3.27
C VAL A 153 4.50 -2.76 2.67
N SER A 154 3.73 -1.77 3.09
CA SER A 154 3.94 -0.39 2.67
C SER A 154 4.04 0.55 3.86
N THR A 155 5.01 1.45 3.82
CA THR A 155 5.20 2.51 4.80
C THR A 155 5.95 3.68 4.16
N ALA A 156 5.80 4.89 4.71
CA ALA A 156 6.48 6.10 4.23
C ALA A 156 6.36 6.33 2.70
N GLY A 157 5.19 6.04 2.12
CA GLY A 157 4.93 6.23 0.69
C GLY A 157 5.60 5.21 -0.23
N LYS A 158 6.12 4.11 0.31
CA LYS A 158 6.92 3.12 -0.43
C LYS A 158 6.44 1.71 -0.17
N LEU A 159 6.57 0.85 -1.18
CA LEU A 159 6.38 -0.59 -1.08
C LEU A 159 7.71 -1.23 -0.64
N PHE A 160 7.66 -2.16 0.31
CA PHE A 160 8.80 -2.94 0.77
C PHE A 160 8.57 -4.42 0.49
N VAL A 161 9.59 -5.06 -0.07
CA VAL A 161 9.69 -6.52 -0.25
C VAL A 161 10.84 -7.01 0.60
N ILE A 162 10.58 -7.95 1.50
CA ILE A 162 11.46 -8.30 2.61
C ILE A 162 11.65 -9.81 2.65
N GLY A 163 12.90 -10.26 2.68
CA GLY A 163 13.26 -11.66 2.81
C GLY A 163 12.61 -12.54 1.74
N GLY A 164 12.14 -13.70 2.17
CA GLY A 164 11.60 -14.75 1.32
C GLY A 164 12.65 -15.77 0.95
N GLY A 165 12.37 -16.52 -0.10
CA GLY A 165 13.28 -17.52 -0.63
C GLY A 165 12.72 -18.20 -1.86
N SER A 166 13.42 -19.22 -2.33
CA SER A 166 12.99 -20.04 -3.45
C SER A 166 13.18 -21.50 -3.10
N ASP A 167 12.13 -22.28 -3.34
CA ASP A 167 12.19 -23.74 -3.39
C ASP A 167 12.27 -24.23 -4.84
N ALA A 168 12.37 -23.31 -5.80
CA ALA A 168 12.42 -23.67 -7.21
C ALA A 168 13.73 -24.38 -7.51
N VAL A 169 13.59 -25.56 -8.10
CA VAL A 169 14.71 -26.26 -8.73
C VAL A 169 14.84 -25.68 -10.14
N ASP A 170 16.05 -25.30 -10.54
CA ASP A 170 16.31 -24.92 -11.92
C ASP A 170 15.92 -26.10 -12.83
N PRO A 171 14.94 -25.95 -13.73
CA PRO A 171 14.47 -27.07 -14.53
C PRO A 171 15.47 -27.51 -15.61
N LEU A 172 16.47 -26.68 -15.93
CA LEU A 172 17.52 -26.98 -16.90
C LEU A 172 18.71 -27.66 -16.26
N THR A 173 19.12 -27.23 -15.06
CA THR A 173 20.31 -27.79 -14.37
C THR A 173 19.97 -28.81 -13.30
N GLY A 174 18.75 -28.79 -12.76
CA GLY A 174 18.35 -29.58 -11.60
C GLY A 174 18.90 -29.06 -10.28
N ASP A 175 19.58 -27.91 -10.28
CA ASP A 175 20.17 -27.33 -9.07
C ASP A 175 19.10 -26.61 -8.25
N GLN A 176 19.23 -26.72 -6.92
CA GLN A 176 18.48 -25.89 -5.98
C GLN A 176 19.30 -24.67 -5.61
N ASP A 177 18.64 -23.53 -5.42
CA ASP A 177 19.26 -22.45 -4.65
C ASP A 177 19.59 -22.99 -3.25
N GLY A 178 20.89 -23.09 -2.92
CA GLY A 178 21.34 -23.59 -1.61
C GLY A 178 20.87 -22.74 -0.42
N CYS A 179 20.24 -21.59 -0.68
CA CYS A 179 19.67 -20.67 0.30
C CYS A 179 18.13 -20.68 0.25
N PHE A 180 17.50 -21.38 1.19
CA PHE A 180 16.05 -21.38 1.39
C PHE A 180 15.48 -20.02 1.83
N ALA A 181 16.29 -19.16 2.45
CA ALA A 181 15.87 -17.89 3.01
C ALA A 181 16.90 -16.80 2.69
N THR A 182 16.42 -15.57 2.45
CA THR A 182 17.25 -14.38 2.23
C THR A 182 16.99 -13.30 3.27
N ASP A 183 17.96 -12.42 3.46
CA ASP A 183 17.88 -11.20 4.27
C ASP A 183 17.68 -9.93 3.42
N GLU A 184 17.54 -10.08 2.09
CA GLU A 184 17.35 -8.96 1.17
C GLU A 184 16.13 -8.12 1.51
N VAL A 185 16.29 -6.80 1.41
CA VAL A 185 15.22 -5.82 1.61
C VAL A 185 15.25 -4.84 0.45
N TRP A 186 14.13 -4.74 -0.26
CA TRP A 186 13.96 -3.85 -1.40
C TRP A 186 12.81 -2.89 -1.16
N SER A 187 13.00 -1.61 -1.45
CA SER A 187 11.92 -0.63 -1.45
C SER A 187 11.65 -0.13 -2.87
N TYR A 188 10.39 -0.11 -3.28
CA TYR A 188 9.95 0.57 -4.50
C TYR A 188 9.39 1.94 -4.15
N ASP A 189 9.93 2.95 -4.83
CA ASP A 189 9.45 4.31 -4.76
C ASP A 189 8.55 4.60 -5.97
N PRO A 190 7.24 4.83 -5.77
CA PRO A 190 6.28 5.03 -6.86
C PRO A 190 6.47 6.36 -7.60
N VAL A 191 7.10 7.36 -6.97
CA VAL A 191 7.33 8.68 -7.56
C VAL A 191 8.45 8.59 -8.60
N VAL A 192 9.61 8.04 -8.20
CA VAL A 192 10.74 7.86 -9.13
C VAL A 192 10.67 6.57 -9.94
N ARG A 193 9.75 5.67 -9.60
CA ARG A 193 9.49 4.38 -10.27
C ARG A 193 10.69 3.46 -10.28
N GLN A 194 11.39 3.37 -9.15
CA GLN A 194 12.62 2.59 -9.03
C GLN A 194 12.63 1.76 -7.75
N TRP A 195 13.21 0.57 -7.86
CA TRP A 195 13.61 -0.24 -6.73
C TRP A 195 14.95 0.25 -6.19
N ALA A 196 15.10 0.27 -4.87
CA ALA A 196 16.34 0.56 -4.18
C ALA A 196 16.59 -0.50 -3.10
N PRO A 197 17.84 -0.98 -2.94
CA PRO A 197 18.19 -1.85 -1.83
C PRO A 197 18.13 -1.07 -0.51
N ARG A 198 17.84 -1.78 0.57
CA ARG A 198 17.85 -1.27 1.94
C ARG A 198 18.77 -2.12 2.82
N ALA A 199 18.95 -1.71 4.06
CA ALA A 199 19.67 -2.52 5.03
C ALA A 199 19.06 -3.93 5.10
N SER A 200 19.91 -4.94 4.93
CA SER A 200 19.53 -6.35 5.08
C SER A 200 19.06 -6.64 6.50
N MET A 201 18.13 -7.58 6.64
CA MET A 201 17.73 -8.10 7.95
C MET A 201 18.93 -8.67 8.72
N LEU A 202 18.86 -8.70 10.05
CA LEU A 202 19.91 -9.33 10.87
C LEU A 202 19.89 -10.86 10.70
N VAL A 203 18.71 -11.42 10.40
CA VAL A 203 18.52 -12.85 10.16
C VAL A 203 17.76 -13.07 8.84
N PRO A 204 18.27 -13.91 7.91
CA PRO A 204 17.54 -14.32 6.71
C PRO A 204 16.26 -15.09 7.05
N ARG A 205 15.13 -14.75 6.40
CA ARG A 205 13.80 -15.29 6.77
C ARG A 205 12.94 -15.61 5.55
N SER A 206 12.19 -16.70 5.63
CA SER A 206 11.12 -17.10 4.71
C SER A 206 9.86 -17.53 5.48
N MET A 207 8.67 -17.32 4.92
CA MET A 207 7.36 -17.62 5.51
C MET A 207 7.17 -17.06 6.94
N PHE A 208 7.61 -15.84 7.15
CA PHE A 208 7.61 -15.14 8.44
C PHE A 208 6.46 -14.13 8.53
N ALA A 209 6.13 -13.70 9.75
CA ALA A 209 5.15 -12.64 9.96
C ALA A 209 5.78 -11.29 9.62
N CYS A 210 5.10 -10.48 8.80
CA CYS A 210 5.55 -9.15 8.41
C CYS A 210 4.38 -8.16 8.48
N CYS A 211 4.56 -7.04 9.18
CA CYS A 211 3.52 -6.01 9.30
C CYS A 211 4.11 -4.64 9.63
N VAL A 212 3.30 -3.59 9.53
CA VAL A 212 3.71 -2.21 9.83
C VAL A 212 3.06 -1.74 11.12
N LEU A 213 3.88 -1.31 12.07
CA LEU A 213 3.45 -0.71 13.33
C LEU A 213 4.09 0.67 13.46
N ASN A 214 3.27 1.72 13.56
CA ASN A 214 3.72 3.11 13.73
C ASN A 214 4.79 3.54 12.70
N GLY A 215 4.60 3.14 11.44
CA GLY A 215 5.52 3.44 10.34
C GLY A 215 6.78 2.58 10.27
N LYS A 216 7.04 1.74 11.28
CA LYS A 216 8.15 0.79 11.30
C LYS A 216 7.69 -0.59 10.87
N ILE A 217 8.59 -1.37 10.29
CA ILE A 217 8.27 -2.72 9.81
C ILE A 217 8.71 -3.72 10.86
N VAL A 218 7.80 -4.58 11.31
CA VAL A 218 8.09 -5.64 12.27
C VAL A 218 8.08 -6.97 11.54
N VAL A 219 9.13 -7.76 11.73
CA VAL A 219 9.25 -9.13 11.23
C VAL A 219 9.46 -10.09 12.38
N ALA A 220 8.79 -11.24 12.36
CA ALA A 220 8.89 -12.20 13.44
C ALA A 220 8.72 -13.64 12.96
N GLY A 221 9.50 -14.55 13.56
CA GLY A 221 9.45 -15.97 13.30
C GLY A 221 9.84 -16.37 11.87
N GLY A 222 9.19 -17.41 11.35
CA GLY A 222 9.47 -18.02 10.06
C GLY A 222 10.63 -19.00 10.10
N PHE A 223 11.29 -19.13 8.95
CA PHE A 223 12.33 -20.12 8.73
C PHE A 223 13.59 -19.51 8.15
N THR A 224 14.74 -20.01 8.59
CA THR A 224 16.06 -19.71 8.01
C THR A 224 16.48 -20.79 7.02
N SER A 225 17.75 -20.78 6.61
CA SER A 225 18.38 -21.87 5.84
C SER A 225 18.05 -23.26 6.40
N CYS A 226 17.90 -24.23 5.51
CA CYS A 226 17.50 -25.60 5.81
C CYS A 226 16.13 -25.74 6.51
N ARG A 227 15.24 -24.75 6.33
CA ARG A 227 13.88 -24.73 6.94
C ARG A 227 13.89 -24.83 8.47
N LYS A 228 14.92 -24.28 9.13
CA LYS A 228 14.97 -24.22 10.59
C LYS A 228 14.02 -23.12 11.09
N SER A 229 13.04 -23.51 11.91
CA SER A 229 12.11 -22.57 12.55
C SER A 229 12.84 -21.70 13.59
N ILE A 230 12.50 -20.42 13.66
CA ILE A 230 13.11 -19.44 14.56
C ILE A 230 12.07 -18.64 15.35
N SER A 231 12.45 -18.16 16.54
CA SER A 231 11.65 -17.29 17.42
C SER A 231 11.95 -15.81 17.24
N GLN A 232 13.08 -15.49 16.62
CA GLN A 232 13.62 -14.13 16.62
C GLN A 232 12.63 -13.15 15.97
N ALA A 233 12.61 -11.92 16.49
CA ALA A 233 11.86 -10.82 15.92
C ALA A 233 12.76 -9.58 15.77
N GLU A 234 12.48 -8.77 14.76
CA GLU A 234 13.27 -7.59 14.42
C GLU A 234 12.35 -6.48 13.93
N MET A 235 12.78 -5.24 14.13
CA MET A 235 12.09 -4.05 13.64
C MET A 235 13.00 -3.23 12.75
N TYR A 236 12.51 -2.90 11.57
CA TYR A 236 13.18 -2.00 10.64
C TYR A 236 12.64 -0.58 10.79
N ASP A 237 13.57 0.37 10.86
CA ASP A 237 13.30 1.80 10.85
C ASP A 237 13.59 2.38 9.45
N PRO A 238 12.56 2.64 8.61
CA PRO A 238 12.77 3.12 7.25
C PRO A 238 13.44 4.50 7.16
N GLU A 239 13.35 5.33 8.20
CA GLU A 239 13.97 6.65 8.22
C GLU A 239 15.48 6.57 8.46
N LYS A 240 15.91 5.59 9.26
CA LYS A 240 17.31 5.38 9.62
C LYS A 240 17.99 4.31 8.79
N ASP A 241 17.22 3.52 8.06
CA ASP A 241 17.68 2.37 7.28
C ASP A 241 18.47 1.39 8.15
N VAL A 242 17.88 0.99 9.29
CA VAL A 242 18.50 0.06 10.24
C VAL A 242 17.49 -0.94 10.80
N TRP A 243 17.99 -2.15 11.08
CA TRP A 243 17.27 -3.18 11.83
C TRP A 243 17.67 -3.16 13.31
N ILE A 244 16.67 -3.32 14.17
CA ILE A 244 16.82 -3.35 15.62
C ILE A 244 16.25 -4.70 16.11
N PRO A 245 17.01 -5.49 16.88
CA PRO A 245 16.50 -6.74 17.44
C PRO A 245 15.38 -6.46 18.43
N MET A 246 14.37 -7.33 18.44
CA MET A 246 13.27 -7.30 19.40
C MET A 246 13.31 -8.52 20.31
N ALA A 247 12.42 -8.55 21.32
CA ALA A 247 12.21 -9.76 22.10
C ALA A 247 11.79 -10.93 21.20
N ASP A 248 12.31 -12.11 21.47
CA ASP A 248 11.95 -13.34 20.78
C ASP A 248 10.50 -13.76 21.08
N LEU A 249 9.86 -14.38 20.10
CA LEU A 249 8.59 -15.08 20.27
C LEU A 249 8.74 -16.20 21.31
N HIS A 250 7.70 -16.40 22.12
CA HIS A 250 7.65 -17.46 23.14
C HIS A 250 7.56 -18.86 22.53
N ARG A 251 6.95 -18.97 21.35
CA ARG A 251 6.78 -20.24 20.65
C ARG A 251 7.25 -20.11 19.21
N THR A 252 8.06 -21.07 18.79
CA THR A 252 8.35 -21.36 17.39
C THR A 252 7.39 -22.44 16.89
N HIS A 253 7.09 -22.44 15.60
CA HIS A 253 6.29 -23.50 14.99
C HIS A 253 6.83 -23.86 13.60
N ASN A 254 6.61 -25.10 13.19
CA ASN A 254 6.99 -25.59 11.87
C ASN A 254 5.91 -25.29 10.82
N SER A 255 5.30 -24.11 10.88
CA SER A 255 4.36 -23.63 9.86
C SER A 255 4.59 -22.17 9.52
N ALA A 256 4.05 -21.73 8.38
CA ALA A 256 4.12 -20.35 7.94
C ALA A 256 3.46 -19.41 8.96
N CYS A 257 4.05 -18.22 9.10
CA CYS A 257 3.58 -17.18 10.00
C CYS A 257 2.90 -16.06 9.20
N SER A 258 1.85 -15.47 9.78
CA SER A 258 1.20 -14.25 9.26
C SER A 258 1.26 -13.16 10.33
N GLY A 259 1.59 -11.94 9.92
CA GLY A 259 1.60 -10.76 10.79
C GLY A 259 0.41 -9.86 10.50
N VAL A 260 -0.34 -9.47 11.54
CA VAL A 260 -1.50 -8.58 11.41
C VAL A 260 -1.45 -7.54 12.52
N VAL A 261 -1.83 -6.30 12.21
CA VAL A 261 -1.96 -5.23 13.22
C VAL A 261 -3.43 -4.92 13.42
N ILE A 262 -3.88 -4.99 14.68
CA ILE A 262 -5.26 -4.70 15.08
C ILE A 262 -5.20 -3.85 16.35
N GLY A 263 -5.86 -2.69 16.36
CA GLY A 263 -5.92 -1.82 17.52
C GLY A 263 -4.53 -1.39 18.03
N GLY A 264 -3.57 -1.21 17.12
CA GLY A 264 -2.20 -0.80 17.43
C GLY A 264 -1.31 -1.90 18.04
N LYS A 265 -1.75 -3.17 18.04
CA LYS A 265 -0.94 -4.30 18.51
C LYS A 265 -0.58 -5.22 17.35
N VAL A 266 0.62 -5.79 17.39
CA VAL A 266 1.08 -6.77 16.40
C VAL A 266 0.64 -8.15 16.85
N HIS A 267 0.02 -8.90 15.94
CA HIS A 267 -0.46 -10.26 16.15
C HIS A 267 0.26 -11.18 15.17
N VAL A 268 0.99 -12.15 15.71
CA VAL A 268 1.69 -13.19 14.95
C VAL A 268 0.90 -14.49 15.05
N LEU A 269 0.42 -14.94 13.89
CA LEU A 269 -0.36 -16.14 13.74
C LEU A 269 0.47 -17.22 13.09
N HIS A 270 0.43 -18.42 13.65
CA HIS A 270 0.96 -19.60 12.99
C HIS A 270 -0.19 -20.34 12.32
N LYS A 271 0.03 -20.79 11.08
CA LYS A 271 -0.96 -21.59 10.37
C LYS A 271 -1.31 -22.84 11.20
N ASP A 272 -2.61 -23.12 11.28
CA ASP A 272 -3.21 -24.28 11.98
C ASP A 272 -3.07 -24.24 13.52
N MET A 273 -2.74 -23.08 14.10
CA MET A 273 -2.66 -22.87 15.55
C MET A 273 -3.79 -21.95 16.05
N SER A 274 -4.33 -22.26 17.23
CA SER A 274 -5.29 -21.39 17.95
C SER A 274 -4.61 -20.29 18.77
N THR A 275 -3.31 -20.41 19.02
CA THR A 275 -2.55 -19.43 19.80
C THR A 275 -2.02 -18.32 18.91
N VAL A 276 -2.19 -17.08 19.34
CA VAL A 276 -1.65 -15.88 18.72
C VAL A 276 -0.61 -15.28 19.65
N GLN A 277 0.50 -14.80 19.09
CA GLN A 277 1.52 -14.08 19.85
C GLN A 277 1.35 -12.58 19.61
N VAL A 278 1.05 -11.85 20.67
CA VAL A 278 0.68 -10.43 20.63
C VAL A 278 1.81 -9.59 21.21
N LEU A 279 2.23 -8.57 20.47
CA LEU A 279 3.10 -7.51 20.98
C LEU A 279 2.26 -6.26 21.20
N ASP A 280 2.23 -5.82 22.46
CA ASP A 280 1.59 -4.59 22.91
C ASP A 280 2.63 -3.55 23.31
N ASN A 281 2.31 -2.27 23.20
CA ASN A 281 3.16 -1.17 23.65
C ASN A 281 3.31 -1.09 25.18
N ALA A 282 2.54 -1.87 25.94
CA ALA A 282 2.51 -1.85 27.40
C ALA A 282 3.63 -2.69 28.06
N GLY A 283 4.29 -3.60 27.34
CA GLY A 283 5.25 -4.54 27.91
C GLY A 283 6.50 -4.76 27.06
N PRO A 284 7.58 -5.31 27.63
CA PRO A 284 8.86 -5.47 26.93
C PRO A 284 8.92 -6.70 26.00
N GLY A 285 7.82 -7.44 25.80
CA GLY A 285 7.85 -8.68 25.04
C GLY A 285 6.47 -9.21 24.64
N TRP A 286 6.49 -10.35 23.96
CA TRP A 286 5.30 -10.99 23.40
C TRP A 286 4.42 -11.62 24.47
N ILE A 287 3.12 -11.66 24.26
CA ILE A 287 2.15 -12.35 25.10
C ILE A 287 1.51 -13.44 24.26
N VAL A 288 1.30 -14.63 24.83
CA VAL A 288 0.58 -15.71 24.15
C VAL A 288 -0.89 -15.64 24.55
N GLU A 289 -1.76 -15.47 23.56
CA GLU A 289 -3.21 -15.46 23.74
C GLU A 289 -3.84 -16.62 22.98
N GLU A 290 -4.81 -17.29 23.60
CA GLU A 290 -5.66 -18.25 22.88
C GLU A 290 -6.81 -17.49 22.23
N CYS A 291 -6.69 -17.29 20.94
CA CYS A 291 -7.68 -16.59 20.15
C CYS A 291 -8.47 -17.64 19.36
N GLY A 292 -9.78 -17.72 19.57
CA GLY A 292 -10.67 -18.55 18.75
C GLY A 292 -10.86 -17.98 17.34
N TRP A 293 -9.80 -17.56 16.66
CA TRP A 293 -9.86 -16.99 15.32
C TRP A 293 -10.07 -18.09 14.30
N LEU A 294 -10.86 -17.79 13.27
CA LEU A 294 -11.03 -18.72 12.17
C LEU A 294 -9.75 -18.76 11.33
N GLN A 295 -9.42 -19.96 10.87
CA GLN A 295 -8.35 -20.15 9.91
C GLN A 295 -8.91 -19.95 8.49
N GLY A 296 -8.14 -19.25 7.66
CA GLY A 296 -8.50 -18.94 6.28
C GLY A 296 -7.77 -17.69 5.78
N PRO A 297 -8.06 -17.25 4.55
CA PRO A 297 -7.67 -15.92 4.08
C PRO A 297 -8.21 -14.86 5.05
N MET A 298 -7.34 -13.94 5.47
CA MET A 298 -7.65 -12.91 6.45
C MET A 298 -7.33 -11.53 5.89
N ALA A 299 -8.16 -10.55 6.23
CA ALA A 299 -7.94 -9.14 5.93
C ALA A 299 -8.46 -8.29 7.08
N VAL A 300 -7.83 -7.14 7.31
CA VAL A 300 -8.29 -6.17 8.31
C VAL A 300 -8.93 -5.00 7.59
N VAL A 301 -10.13 -4.63 8.03
CA VAL A 301 -10.87 -3.44 7.59
C VAL A 301 -11.33 -2.72 8.84
N GLN A 302 -10.97 -1.44 8.99
CA GLN A 302 -11.34 -0.61 10.15
C GLN A 302 -11.10 -1.29 11.52
N ASP A 303 -9.92 -1.86 11.75
CA ASP A 303 -9.56 -2.61 12.98
C ASP A 303 -10.43 -3.85 13.28
N ALA A 304 -11.26 -4.31 12.34
CA ALA A 304 -11.97 -5.57 12.42
C ALA A 304 -11.34 -6.61 11.49
N LEU A 305 -11.22 -7.84 11.98
CA LEU A 305 -10.68 -8.96 11.22
C LEU A 305 -11.80 -9.63 10.41
N TYR A 306 -11.59 -9.78 9.12
CA TYR A 306 -12.46 -10.51 8.22
C TYR A 306 -11.79 -11.79 7.77
N VAL A 307 -12.51 -12.91 7.86
CA VAL A 307 -12.01 -14.24 7.50
C VAL A 307 -12.98 -14.93 6.57
N ILE A 308 -12.49 -15.43 5.43
CA ILE A 308 -13.25 -16.34 4.58
C ILE A 308 -13.06 -17.77 5.11
N SER A 309 -14.15 -18.41 5.50
CA SER A 309 -14.14 -19.80 5.96
C SER A 309 -15.43 -20.52 5.57
N HIS A 310 -15.31 -21.76 5.08
CA HIS A 310 -16.46 -22.59 4.64
C HIS A 310 -17.43 -21.90 3.64
N GLY A 311 -16.95 -20.94 2.85
CA GLY A 311 -17.75 -20.16 1.89
C GLY A 311 -18.61 -19.07 2.52
N PHE A 312 -18.28 -18.63 3.74
CA PHE A 312 -18.86 -17.46 4.38
C PHE A 312 -17.75 -16.49 4.78
N ILE A 313 -18.11 -15.21 4.84
CA ILE A 313 -17.25 -14.17 5.43
C ILE A 313 -17.67 -13.94 6.86
N PHE A 314 -16.73 -14.11 7.77
CA PHE A 314 -16.89 -13.82 9.18
C PHE A 314 -16.18 -12.51 9.52
N LYS A 315 -16.89 -11.57 10.12
CA LYS A 315 -16.28 -10.45 10.84
C LYS A 315 -16.04 -10.90 12.28
N GLN A 316 -14.84 -10.65 12.75
CA GLN A 316 -14.41 -10.87 14.11
C GLN A 316 -13.92 -9.55 14.69
N ASP A 317 -14.61 -9.11 15.73
CA ASP A 317 -14.28 -7.92 16.52
C ASP A 317 -14.30 -8.26 18.02
N LYS A 318 -14.20 -7.24 18.87
CA LYS A 318 -14.25 -7.41 20.34
C LYS A 318 -15.62 -7.90 20.84
N GLU A 319 -16.68 -7.69 20.08
CA GLU A 319 -18.07 -8.01 20.44
C GLU A 319 -18.43 -9.45 20.08
N GLY A 320 -17.68 -10.06 19.16
CA GLY A 320 -17.74 -11.49 18.86
C GLY A 320 -17.53 -11.78 17.38
N ARG A 321 -18.15 -12.89 16.93
CA ARG A 321 -18.09 -13.34 15.55
C ARG A 321 -19.46 -13.21 14.89
N LYS A 322 -19.51 -12.56 13.73
CA LYS A 322 -20.74 -12.40 12.94
C LYS A 322 -20.49 -12.79 11.48
N VAL A 323 -21.47 -13.46 10.87
CA VAL A 323 -21.48 -13.69 9.42
C VAL A 323 -21.89 -12.41 8.71
N VAL A 324 -21.08 -11.97 7.75
CA VAL A 324 -21.32 -10.72 7.00
C VAL A 324 -21.84 -11.00 5.59
N GLY A 325 -21.40 -12.09 4.95
CA GLY A 325 -21.82 -12.38 3.58
C GLY A 325 -21.46 -13.78 3.11
N SER A 326 -21.96 -14.11 1.92
CA SER A 326 -21.57 -15.33 1.21
C SER A 326 -20.23 -15.14 0.50
N ALA A 327 -19.44 -16.21 0.48
CA ALA A 327 -18.20 -16.35 -0.29
C ALA A 327 -18.19 -17.73 -0.99
N SER A 328 -19.38 -18.21 -1.39
CA SER A 328 -19.58 -19.52 -2.01
C SER A 328 -18.78 -19.70 -3.30
N GLU A 329 -18.70 -18.65 -4.12
CA GLU A 329 -17.96 -18.62 -5.38
C GLU A 329 -16.45 -18.81 -5.19
N PHE A 330 -15.91 -18.47 -4.01
CA PHE A 330 -14.48 -18.61 -3.71
C PHE A 330 -14.12 -19.95 -3.09
N ARG A 331 -15.08 -20.85 -2.81
CA ARG A 331 -14.82 -22.15 -2.17
C ARG A 331 -13.79 -23.01 -2.91
N ARG A 332 -13.69 -22.83 -4.23
CA ARG A 332 -12.79 -23.58 -5.11
C ARG A 332 -11.56 -22.79 -5.55
N ARG A 333 -11.50 -21.51 -5.17
CA ARG A 333 -10.39 -20.62 -5.48
C ARG A 333 -9.28 -20.88 -4.48
N ILE A 334 -8.05 -21.06 -4.94
CA ILE A 334 -6.87 -21.25 -4.09
C ILE A 334 -5.76 -20.29 -4.49
N GLY A 335 -4.87 -19.95 -3.55
CA GLY A 335 -3.74 -19.06 -3.81
C GLY A 335 -4.13 -17.61 -4.14
N PHE A 336 -5.36 -17.19 -3.85
CA PHE A 336 -5.79 -15.82 -4.00
C PHE A 336 -5.36 -14.97 -2.80
N ALA A 337 -5.20 -13.66 -3.00
CA ALA A 337 -5.02 -12.72 -1.90
C ALA A 337 -6.37 -12.15 -1.44
N MET A 338 -6.46 -11.82 -0.16
CA MET A 338 -7.56 -11.04 0.40
C MET A 338 -6.98 -9.82 1.14
N ILE A 339 -7.52 -8.64 0.88
CA ILE A 339 -7.06 -7.39 1.51
C ILE A 339 -8.22 -6.41 1.69
N GLY A 340 -8.15 -5.61 2.76
CA GLY A 340 -9.09 -4.52 3.00
C GLY A 340 -8.61 -3.22 2.38
N VAL A 341 -9.50 -2.49 1.72
CA VAL A 341 -9.22 -1.15 1.18
C VAL A 341 -10.40 -0.25 1.53
N VAL A 342 -10.15 0.78 2.34
CA VAL A 342 -11.19 1.66 2.89
C VAL A 342 -12.29 0.83 3.59
N ASP A 343 -13.46 0.67 2.96
CA ASP A 343 -14.64 -0.05 3.47
C ASP A 343 -14.96 -1.31 2.63
N ASP A 344 -14.08 -1.69 1.72
CA ASP A 344 -14.27 -2.78 0.77
C ASP A 344 -13.27 -3.92 1.06
N LEU A 345 -13.70 -5.16 0.83
CA LEU A 345 -12.80 -6.33 0.77
C LEU A 345 -12.49 -6.67 -0.69
N TYR A 346 -11.22 -6.90 -0.98
CA TYR A 346 -10.73 -7.28 -2.30
C TYR A 346 -10.25 -8.73 -2.25
N VAL A 347 -10.68 -9.52 -3.24
CA VAL A 347 -10.22 -10.89 -3.50
C VAL A 347 -9.57 -10.93 -4.88
N ILE A 348 -8.28 -11.29 -4.93
CA ILE A 348 -7.44 -11.06 -6.12
C ILE A 348 -6.74 -12.36 -6.54
N GLY A 349 -6.75 -12.66 -7.85
CA GLY A 349 -5.92 -13.70 -8.47
C GLY A 349 -6.21 -15.13 -7.99
N GLY A 350 -5.20 -15.98 -7.86
CA GLY A 350 -5.37 -17.40 -7.54
C GLY A 350 -5.78 -18.27 -8.72
N PHE A 351 -6.21 -19.49 -8.41
CA PHE A 351 -6.57 -20.51 -9.38
C PHE A 351 -7.91 -21.15 -9.04
N ILE A 352 -8.64 -21.56 -10.07
CA ILE A 352 -9.73 -22.52 -9.92
C ILE A 352 -9.19 -23.89 -10.32
N GLY A 353 -9.23 -24.82 -9.36
CA GLY A 353 -8.79 -26.19 -9.56
C GLY A 353 -9.83 -27.04 -10.30
N PRO A 354 -9.41 -28.22 -10.78
CA PRO A 354 -10.24 -29.11 -11.58
C PRO A 354 -11.54 -29.51 -10.85
N ASP A 355 -12.65 -29.60 -11.57
CA ASP A 355 -13.91 -30.19 -11.13
C ASP A 355 -14.02 -31.66 -11.55
N ARG A 356 -15.07 -32.32 -11.07
CA ARG A 356 -15.50 -33.65 -11.55
C ARG A 356 -15.62 -33.75 -13.07
N TRP A 357 -15.84 -32.63 -13.77
CA TRP A 357 -16.11 -32.58 -15.21
C TRP A 357 -15.13 -31.71 -16.00
N ASP A 358 -14.25 -30.96 -15.33
CA ASP A 358 -13.30 -30.03 -15.96
C ASP A 358 -11.94 -30.19 -15.28
N TRP A 359 -10.97 -30.78 -15.96
CA TRP A 359 -9.66 -31.04 -15.38
C TRP A 359 -8.68 -29.87 -15.52
N ASP A 360 -9.11 -28.75 -16.12
CA ASP A 360 -8.25 -27.61 -16.36
C ASP A 360 -8.02 -26.81 -15.08
N ILE A 361 -6.75 -26.49 -14.81
CA ILE A 361 -6.36 -25.51 -13.80
C ILE A 361 -6.39 -24.14 -14.48
N LYS A 362 -7.30 -23.27 -14.03
CA LYS A 362 -7.51 -21.95 -14.61
C LYS A 362 -6.85 -20.88 -13.75
N PRO A 363 -5.71 -20.28 -14.17
CA PRO A 363 -5.16 -19.10 -13.51
C PRO A 363 -6.11 -17.92 -13.67
N LEU A 364 -6.42 -17.24 -12.56
CA LEU A 364 -7.28 -16.07 -12.56
C LEU A 364 -6.45 -14.80 -12.51
N SER A 365 -6.92 -13.78 -13.22
CA SER A 365 -6.52 -12.39 -13.06
C SER A 365 -7.62 -11.53 -12.41
N ASP A 366 -8.74 -12.15 -12.06
CA ASP A 366 -9.94 -11.46 -11.57
C ASP A 366 -9.73 -10.79 -10.21
N VAL A 367 -10.40 -9.65 -10.04
CA VAL A 367 -10.43 -8.85 -8.82
C VAL A 367 -11.88 -8.66 -8.44
N ASP A 368 -12.30 -9.32 -7.37
CA ASP A 368 -13.66 -9.27 -6.85
C ASP A 368 -13.69 -8.40 -5.60
N ILE A 369 -14.63 -7.46 -5.56
CA ILE A 369 -14.77 -6.46 -4.49
C ILE A 369 -16.09 -6.69 -3.79
N LEU A 370 -16.05 -6.80 -2.47
CA LEU A 370 -17.22 -6.81 -1.60
C LEU A 370 -17.29 -5.50 -0.83
N THR A 371 -18.33 -4.71 -1.08
CA THR A 371 -18.57 -3.49 -0.30
C THR A 371 -19.20 -3.84 1.03
N LEU A 372 -18.50 -3.49 2.11
CA LEU A 372 -18.97 -3.68 3.48
C LEU A 372 -19.85 -2.49 3.88
N GLY A 373 -20.83 -2.74 4.75
CA GLY A 373 -21.72 -1.68 5.26
C GLY A 373 -23.00 -1.44 4.47
N SER A 374 -23.19 -2.08 3.30
CA SER A 374 -24.51 -2.15 2.68
C SER A 374 -25.42 -3.14 3.43
N GLU A 375 -26.73 -2.89 3.43
CA GLU A 375 -27.71 -3.84 4.02
C GLU A 375 -27.63 -5.24 3.38
N ARG A 376 -27.16 -5.30 2.13
CA ARG A 376 -26.89 -6.53 1.38
C ARG A 376 -25.51 -6.42 0.73
N PRO A 377 -24.47 -7.04 1.32
CA PRO A 377 -23.14 -7.05 0.74
C PRO A 377 -23.18 -7.80 -0.58
N ASN A 378 -22.78 -7.12 -1.65
CA ASN A 378 -22.80 -7.64 -3.01
C ASN A 378 -21.39 -7.59 -3.60
N TRP A 379 -21.03 -8.65 -4.32
CA TRP A 379 -19.79 -8.71 -5.07
C TRP A 379 -19.90 -7.94 -6.38
N ARG A 380 -18.87 -7.17 -6.68
CA ARG A 380 -18.66 -6.52 -7.98
C ARG A 380 -17.27 -6.87 -8.50
N GLN A 381 -17.10 -6.85 -9.81
CA GLN A 381 -15.80 -7.07 -10.43
C GLN A 381 -15.14 -5.73 -10.78
N ALA A 382 -13.83 -5.66 -10.55
CA ALA A 382 -12.97 -4.61 -11.06
C ALA A 382 -12.19 -5.09 -12.28
N ALA A 383 -11.43 -4.19 -12.91
CA ALA A 383 -10.54 -4.54 -14.00
C ALA A 383 -9.57 -5.65 -13.55
N PRO A 384 -9.44 -6.73 -14.35
CA PRO A 384 -8.54 -7.82 -14.02
C PRO A 384 -7.08 -7.38 -14.16
N MET A 385 -6.19 -8.08 -13.45
CA MET A 385 -4.75 -7.92 -13.62
C MET A 385 -4.36 -8.09 -15.10
N THR A 386 -3.50 -7.20 -15.59
CA THR A 386 -3.25 -7.05 -17.03
C THR A 386 -2.02 -7.79 -17.54
N ARG A 387 -1.04 -8.05 -16.66
CA ARG A 387 0.24 -8.69 -17.03
C ARG A 387 0.57 -9.93 -16.22
N CYS A 388 -0.22 -10.23 -15.19
CA CYS A 388 0.03 -11.35 -14.31
C CYS A 388 -1.26 -12.03 -13.86
N ARG A 389 -1.16 -13.27 -13.41
CA ARG A 389 -2.29 -14.11 -13.00
C ARG A 389 -1.85 -15.25 -12.10
N GLY A 390 -2.83 -16.00 -11.58
CA GLY A 390 -2.54 -17.15 -10.72
C GLY A 390 -2.21 -16.72 -9.29
N THR A 391 -1.43 -17.55 -8.59
CA THR A 391 -1.16 -17.39 -7.16
C THR A 391 -0.58 -16.02 -6.85
N ILE A 392 -1.18 -15.33 -5.87
CA ILE A 392 -0.65 -14.08 -5.35
C ILE A 392 0.39 -14.38 -4.29
N LEU A 393 1.60 -13.86 -4.49
CA LEU A 393 2.76 -14.03 -3.61
C LEU A 393 2.88 -12.87 -2.61
N GLY A 394 2.45 -11.68 -3.00
CA GLY A 394 2.49 -10.49 -2.17
C GLY A 394 1.31 -9.58 -2.47
N CYS A 395 0.70 -9.03 -1.43
CA CYS A 395 -0.42 -8.11 -1.54
C CYS A 395 -0.36 -7.10 -0.39
N THR A 396 -0.34 -5.80 -0.70
CA THR A 396 -0.33 -4.73 0.31
C THR A 396 -0.97 -3.46 -0.25
N LEU A 397 -1.37 -2.57 0.65
CA LEU A 397 -1.91 -1.26 0.30
C LEU A 397 -0.81 -0.19 0.36
N LEU A 398 -0.49 0.40 -0.78
CA LEU A 398 0.43 1.53 -0.91
C LEU A 398 -0.34 2.84 -0.73
N ARG A 399 -0.02 3.59 0.32
CA ARG A 399 -0.60 4.90 0.57
C ARG A 399 0.37 5.99 0.10
N ILE A 400 -0.10 6.93 -0.74
CA ILE A 400 0.69 8.03 -1.34
C ILE A 400 0.04 9.38 -1.11
#